data_AF-A0A954EFS4-F1
#
_entry.id   AF-A0A954EFS4-F1
#
_cell.length_a   1.000
_cell.length_b   1.000
_cell.length_c   1.000
_cell.angle_alpha   90.00
_cell.angle_beta   90.00
_cell.angle_gamma   90.00
#
_symmetry.space_group_name_H-M   'P 1'
#
loop_
_entity.id
_entity.type
_entity.pdbx_description
1 polymer ?
#
loop_
_entity_poly.entity_id
_entity_poly.type
_entity_poly.pdbx_seq_one_letter_code
_entity_poly.pdbx_strand_id
1 'polypeptide(L)'
;MNELKPTKRTRVPFTDWLLFVTNFTWAYALFRVLFHPPADPEHLQGLKMMAWFGIAATAIVFGIRVIQKKNAASKEASSESKK
;
A
#
# COMPACT_ATOMS: atom_id res chain seq x y z
N MET A 1 33.52 -7.91 26.35
CA MET A 1 32.10 -7.56 26.32
C MET A 1 31.77 -7.13 24.91
N ASN A 2 31.02 -7.93 24.15
CA ASN A 2 30.65 -7.59 22.78
C ASN A 2 29.51 -6.57 22.81
N GLU A 3 29.77 -5.36 22.33
CA GLU A 3 28.74 -4.34 22.14
C GLU A 3 27.79 -4.80 21.02
N LEU A 4 26.58 -5.19 21.41
CA LEU A 4 25.46 -5.40 20.48
C LEU A 4 25.13 -4.05 19.83
N LYS A 5 25.63 -3.82 18.61
CA LYS A 5 25.22 -2.68 17.79
C LYS A 5 23.69 -2.65 17.71
N PRO A 6 23.04 -1.50 17.94
CA PRO A 6 21.59 -1.42 17.85
C PRO A 6 21.17 -1.77 16.43
N THR A 7 20.45 -2.88 16.28
CA THR A 7 19.75 -3.23 15.05
C THR A 7 18.85 -2.07 14.68
N LYS A 8 19.18 -1.36 13.59
CA LYS A 8 18.32 -0.31 13.01
C LYS A 8 16.94 -0.92 12.83
N ARG A 9 15.94 -0.47 13.62
CA ARG A 9 14.54 -0.81 13.38
C ARG A 9 14.21 -0.40 11.94
N THR A 10 14.04 -1.37 11.06
CA THR A 10 13.57 -1.15 9.70
C THR A 10 12.12 -0.67 9.81
N ARG A 11 11.93 0.65 9.93
CA ARG A 11 10.60 1.25 10.01
C ARG A 11 9.97 1.06 8.63
N VAL A 12 8.94 0.23 8.55
CA VAL A 12 8.17 0.05 7.31
C VAL A 12 7.68 1.43 6.88
N PRO A 13 7.94 1.86 5.63
CA PRO A 13 7.44 3.13 5.13
C PRO A 13 5.92 3.17 5.24
N PHE A 14 5.36 4.31 5.65
CA PHE A 14 3.90 4.46 5.80
C PHE A 14 3.15 4.14 4.49
N THR A 15 3.74 4.47 3.35
CA THR A 15 3.22 4.13 2.01
C THR A 15 3.13 2.63 1.75
N ASP A 16 4.09 1.85 2.26
CA ASP A 16 4.09 0.39 2.11
C ASP A 16 3.04 -0.26 3.02
N TRP A 17 2.86 0.29 4.22
CA TRP A 17 1.76 -0.10 5.10
C TRP A 17 0.38 0.22 4.50
N LEU A 18 0.22 1.42 3.92
CA LEU A 18 -1.00 1.81 3.21
C LEU A 18 -1.29 0.92 2.00
N LEU A 19 -0.28 0.56 1.22
CA LEU A 19 -0.43 -0.39 0.11
C LEU A 19 -0.91 -1.75 0.60
N PHE A 20 -0.38 -2.24 1.72
CA PHE A 20 -0.85 -3.49 2.31
C PHE A 20 -2.32 -3.39 2.72
N VAL A 21 -2.71 -2.36 3.45
CA VAL A 21 -4.10 -2.18 3.93
C VAL A 21 -5.08 -2.06 2.77
N THR A 22 -4.76 -1.22 1.79
CA THR A 22 -5.62 -1.03 0.61
C THR A 22 -5.75 -2.32 -0.20
N ASN A 23 -4.66 -3.07 -0.40
CA ASN A 23 -4.71 -4.37 -1.07
C ASN A 23 -5.55 -5.40 -0.32
N PHE A 24 -5.34 -5.52 0.99
CA PHE A 24 -6.12 -6.43 1.82
C PHE A 24 -7.62 -6.09 1.79
N THR A 25 -7.96 -4.81 1.81
CA THR A 25 -9.35 -4.33 1.84
C THR A 25 -10.14 -4.79 0.62
N TRP A 26 -9.63 -4.57 -0.60
CA TRP A 26 -10.37 -4.98 -1.79
C TRP A 26 -10.31 -6.49 -2.03
N ALA A 27 -9.21 -7.15 -1.67
CA ALA A 27 -9.09 -8.61 -1.75
C ALA A 27 -10.09 -9.30 -0.82
N TYR A 28 -10.24 -8.81 0.42
CA TYR A 28 -11.23 -9.32 1.37
C TYR A 28 -12.66 -9.10 0.86
N ALA A 29 -12.96 -7.91 0.35
CA ALA A 29 -14.27 -7.60 -0.21
C ALA A 29 -14.61 -8.52 -1.40
N LEU A 30 -13.67 -8.73 -2.32
CA LEU A 30 -13.84 -9.69 -3.43
C LEU A 30 -14.02 -11.12 -2.92
N PHE A 31 -13.22 -11.56 -1.95
CA PHE A 31 -13.37 -12.89 -1.37
C PHE A 31 -14.77 -13.10 -0.80
N ARG A 32 -15.31 -12.12 -0.07
CA ARG A 32 -16.68 -12.16 0.45
C ARG A 32 -17.72 -12.17 -0.67
N VAL A 33 -17.55 -11.36 -1.71
CA VAL A 33 -18.50 -11.34 -2.84
C VAL A 33 -18.50 -12.65 -3.64
N LEU A 34 -17.34 -13.27 -3.83
CA LEU A 34 -17.18 -14.44 -4.71
C LEU A 34 -17.44 -15.76 -4.00
N PHE A 35 -16.96 -15.92 -2.77
CA PHE A 35 -16.98 -17.21 -2.06
C PHE A 35 -18.01 -17.27 -0.94
N HIS A 36 -18.42 -16.13 -0.37
CA HIS A 36 -19.37 -16.06 0.73
C HIS A 36 -20.35 -14.88 0.57
N PRO A 37 -21.08 -14.82 -0.57
CA PRO A 37 -21.91 -13.66 -0.88
C PRO A 37 -23.00 -13.48 0.19
N PRO A 38 -23.17 -12.28 0.77
CA PRO A 38 -24.29 -12.01 1.66
C PRO A 38 -25.62 -12.14 0.89
N ALA A 39 -26.63 -12.66 1.56
CA ALA A 39 -27.99 -12.75 1.00
C ALA A 39 -28.67 -11.38 0.89
N ASP A 40 -28.24 -10.43 1.73
CA ASP A 40 -28.74 -9.05 1.72
C ASP A 40 -28.14 -8.25 0.55
N PRO A 41 -28.98 -7.74 -0.38
CA PRO A 41 -28.51 -6.95 -1.52
C PRO A 41 -27.81 -5.64 -1.12
N GLU A 42 -28.19 -5.00 -0.01
CA GLU A 42 -27.53 -3.76 0.43
C GLU A 42 -26.11 -4.05 0.93
N HIS A 43 -25.95 -5.11 1.73
CA HIS A 43 -24.64 -5.59 2.15
C HIS A 43 -23.77 -5.99 0.95
N LEU A 44 -24.33 -6.70 -0.04
CA LEU A 44 -23.61 -7.09 -1.25
C LEU A 44 -23.11 -5.86 -2.03
N GLN A 45 -23.95 -4.83 -2.16
CA GLN A 45 -23.57 -3.57 -2.80
C GLN A 45 -22.48 -2.85 -2.00
N GLY A 46 -22.58 -2.82 -0.67
CA GLY A 46 -21.55 -2.28 0.21
C GLY A 46 -20.19 -2.94 0.01
N LEU A 47 -20.14 -4.28 -0.10
CA LEU A 47 -18.90 -5.01 -0.40
C LEU A 47 -18.34 -4.68 -1.79
N LYS A 48 -19.20 -4.56 -2.81
CA LYS A 48 -18.76 -4.16 -4.15
C LYS A 48 -18.17 -2.75 -4.15
N MET A 49 -18.80 -1.81 -3.45
CA MET A 49 -18.26 -0.46 -3.29
C MET A 49 -16.94 -0.45 -2.51
N MET A 50 -16.83 -1.26 -1.46
CA MET A 50 -15.59 -1.43 -0.68
C MET A 50 -14.46 -1.99 -1.55
N ALA A 51 -14.74 -2.97 -2.41
CA ALA A 51 -13.76 -3.49 -3.37
C ALA A 51 -13.28 -2.39 -4.33
N TRP A 52 -14.21 -1.65 -4.94
CA TRP A 52 -13.87 -0.53 -5.83
C TRP A 52 -13.06 0.55 -5.14
N PHE A 53 -13.44 0.94 -3.92
CA PHE A 53 -12.71 1.92 -3.12
C PHE A 53 -11.30 1.43 -2.81
N GLY A 54 -11.14 0.18 -2.38
CA GLY A 54 -9.81 -0.38 -2.09
C GLY A 54 -8.92 -0.46 -3.33
N ILE A 55 -9.46 -0.80 -4.51
CA ILE A 55 -8.72 -0.79 -5.78
C ILE A 55 -8.27 0.63 -6.14
N ALA A 56 -9.18 1.61 -6.09
CA ALA A 56 -8.85 3.00 -6.38
C ALA A 56 -7.80 3.56 -5.41
N ALA A 57 -7.95 3.30 -4.12
CA ALA A 57 -6.98 3.69 -3.10
C ALA A 57 -5.61 3.04 -3.33
N THR A 58 -5.57 1.75 -3.69
CA THR A 58 -4.33 1.04 -4.02
C THR A 58 -3.60 1.72 -5.18
N ALA A 59 -4.33 2.07 -6.25
CA ALA A 59 -3.76 2.74 -7.43
C ALA A 59 -3.16 4.11 -7.06
N ILE A 60 -3.85 4.89 -6.24
CA ILE A 60 -3.37 6.20 -5.77
C ILE A 60 -2.10 6.05 -4.94
N VAL A 61 -2.09 5.17 -3.94
CA VAL A 61 -0.92 4.95 -3.07
C VAL A 61 0.26 4.41 -3.87
N PHE A 62 0.01 3.53 -4.84
CA PHE A 62 1.06 3.03 -5.73
C PHE A 62 1.65 4.16 -6.58
N GLY A 63 0.82 5.04 -7.13
CA GLY A 63 1.28 6.24 -7.83
C GLY A 63 2.17 7.14 -6.97
N ILE A 64 1.77 7.38 -5.71
CA ILE A 64 2.58 8.13 -4.74
C ILE A 64 3.94 7.45 -4.53
N ARG A 65 3.97 6.13 -4.34
CA ARG A 65 5.21 5.36 -4.16
C ARG A 65 6.14 5.50 -5.38
N VAL A 66 5.59 5.43 -6.60
CA VAL A 66 6.36 5.60 -7.84
C VAL A 66 6.96 7.02 -7.91
N ILE A 67 6.20 8.06 -7.59
CA ILE A 67 6.69 9.45 -7.58
C ILE A 67 7.78 9.64 -6.53
N GLN A 68 7.60 9.11 -5.31
CA GLN A 68 8.62 9.17 -4.26
C GLN A 68 9.93 8.49 -4.70
N LYS A 69 9.84 7.32 -5.35
CA LYS A 69 11.00 6.61 -5.88
C LYS A 69 11.72 7.40 -6.98
N LYS A 70 10.97 8.01 -7.91
CA LYS A 70 11.54 8.88 -8.96
C LYS A 70 12.26 10.10 -8.38
N ASN A 71 11.67 10.75 -7.37
CA ASN A 71 12.26 11.91 -6.72
C ASN A 71 13.53 11.57 -5.93
N ALA A 72 13.58 10.39 -5.29
CA ALA A 72 14.78 9.90 -4.62
C ALA A 72 15.94 9.67 -5.62
N ALA A 73 15.67 8.96 -6.73
CA ALA A 73 16.67 8.72 -7.77
C ALA A 73 17.18 10.02 -8.41
N SER A 74 16.31 11.01 -8.64
CA SER A 74 16.71 12.31 -9.17
C SER A 74 17.59 13.11 -8.20
N LYS A 75 17.38 12.99 -6.88
CA LYS A 75 18.22 13.64 -5.87
C LYS A 75 19.61 13.01 -5.80
N GLU A 76 19.70 11.69 -5.92
CA GLU A 76 20.97 10.96 -5.94
C GLU A 76 21.81 11.37 -7.18
N ALA A 77 21.20 11.36 -8.37
CA ALA A 77 21.87 11.78 -9.61
C ALA A 77 22.34 13.24 -9.60
N SER A 78 21.56 14.17 -9.02
CA SER A 78 21.96 15.58 -8.89
C SER A 78 23.10 15.79 -7.89
N SER A 79 23.21 14.90 -6.89
CA SER A 79 24.26 14.96 -5.87
C SER A 79 25.61 14.43 -6.38
N GLU A 80 25.60 13.47 -7.31
CA GLU A 80 26.80 12.95 -7.97
C GLU A 80 27.35 13.92 -9.04
N SER A 81 26.47 14.63 -9.77
CA SER A 81 26.87 15.63 -10.76
C SER A 81 27.51 16.91 -10.16
N LYS A 82 27.44 17.11 -8.83
CA LYS A 82 28.03 18.24 -8.12
C LYS A 82 29.35 17.91 -7.41
N LYS A 83 29.82 16.66 -7.50
CA LYS A 83 31.16 16.23 -7.08
C LYS A 83 32.10 16.23 -8.28
#